data_AF-A0A2D6S6D6-F1
#
_entry.id   AF-A0A2D6S6D6-F1
#
_cell.length_a   1.000
_cell.length_b   1.000
_cell.length_c   1.000
_cell.angle_alpha   90.00
_cell.angle_beta   90.00
_cell.angle_gamma   90.00
#
_symmetry.space_group_name_H-M   'P 1'
#
loop_
_entity.id
_entity.type
_entity.pdbx_description
1 polymer ?
#
loop_
_entity_poly.entity_id
_entity_poly.type
_entity_poly.pdbx_seq_one_letter_code
_entity_poly.pdbx_strand_id
1 'polypeptide(L)' 'MQEDLLGKCRVCDQQVSKQAWNCPHCGQPAPTEEVKAYFDFRRKRLPIYIIILIVFVVVTWIVLF' A
#
# COMPACT_ATOMS: atom_id res chain seq x y z
N MET A 1 16.28 -14.49 13.25
CA MET A 1 15.29 -15.50 12.87
C MET A 1 14.47 -14.92 11.73
N GLN A 2 14.79 -15.27 10.47
CA GLN A 2 14.34 -14.57 9.26
C GLN A 2 13.71 -15.57 8.26
N GLU A 3 13.15 -16.66 8.76
CA GLU A 3 12.70 -17.82 7.98
C GLU A 3 11.19 -17.81 7.67
N ASP A 4 10.45 -16.77 8.09
CA ASP A 4 8.98 -16.71 7.90
C ASP A 4 8.52 -15.61 6.91
N LEU A 5 9.44 -15.11 6.09
CA LEU A 5 9.20 -14.02 5.15
C LEU A 5 8.85 -14.50 3.73
N LEU A 6 8.67 -15.80 3.51
CA LEU A 6 8.22 -16.35 2.22
C LEU A 6 6.77 -16.82 2.31
N GLY A 7 5.93 -16.31 1.42
CA GLY A 7 4.55 -16.72 1.20
C GLY A 7 4.37 -17.26 -0.20
N LYS A 8 3.25 -17.92 -0.46
CA LYS A 8 2.95 -18.44 -1.80
C LYS A 8 2.23 -17.36 -2.60
N CYS A 9 2.61 -17.17 -3.86
CA CYS A 9 1.89 -16.29 -4.77
C CYS A 9 0.53 -16.92 -5.13
N ARG A 10 -0.55 -16.15 -4.96
CA ARG A 10 -1.92 -16.58 -5.26
C ARG A 10 -2.24 -16.88 -6.74
N VAL A 11 -1.34 -16.55 -7.67
CA VAL A 11 -1.58 -16.70 -9.13
C VAL A 11 -0.68 -17.76 -9.75
N CYS A 12 0.61 -17.75 -9.42
CA CYS A 12 1.59 -18.65 -10.02
C CYS A 12 2.06 -19.75 -9.06
N ASP A 13 1.51 -19.80 -7.84
CA ASP A 13 1.85 -20.77 -6.80
C ASP A 13 3.34 -20.84 -6.42
N GLN A 14 4.15 -19.90 -6.89
CA GLN A 14 5.57 -19.83 -6.57
C GLN A 14 5.81 -19.15 -5.24
N GLN A 15 6.92 -19.51 -4.60
CA GLN A 15 7.35 -18.91 -3.35
C GLN A 15 7.84 -17.49 -3.62
N VAL A 16 7.30 -16.53 -2.90
CA VAL A 16 7.61 -15.11 -3.02
C VAL A 16 7.75 -14.51 -1.63
N SER A 17 8.49 -13.42 -1.49
CA SER A 17 8.54 -12.77 -0.19
C SER A 17 7.16 -12.24 0.20
N LYS A 18 6.72 -12.49 1.45
CA LYS A 18 5.53 -11.89 2.07
C LYS A 18 5.63 -10.37 2.17
N GLN A 19 6.77 -9.76 1.85
CA GLN A 19 6.95 -8.31 1.77
C GLN A 19 7.12 -7.81 0.32
N ALA A 20 7.20 -8.71 -0.67
CA ALA A 20 7.35 -8.31 -2.06
C ALA A 20 6.08 -7.63 -2.58
N TRP A 21 6.21 -6.40 -3.07
CA TRP A 21 5.10 -5.65 -3.67
C TRP A 21 4.60 -6.28 -4.97
N ASN A 22 5.50 -6.88 -5.75
CA ASN A 22 5.20 -7.59 -6.98
C ASN A 22 5.82 -8.98 -6.94
N CYS A 23 5.10 -9.97 -7.44
CA CYS A 23 5.69 -11.29 -7.67
C CYS A 23 6.78 -11.19 -8.75
N PRO A 24 8.02 -11.63 -8.49
CA PRO A 24 9.09 -11.60 -9.49
C PRO A 24 8.88 -12.60 -10.64
N HIS A 25 7.98 -13.57 -10.48
CA HIS A 25 7.77 -14.65 -11.44
C HIS A 25 6.63 -14.37 -12.41
N CYS A 26 5.52 -13.79 -11.93
CA CYS A 26 4.35 -13.50 -12.76
C CYS A 26 4.02 -11.99 -12.86
N GLY A 27 4.69 -11.14 -12.08
CA GLY A 27 4.42 -9.70 -12.03
C GLY A 27 3.21 -9.28 -11.19
N GLN A 28 2.46 -10.24 -10.63
CA GLN A 28 1.23 -9.95 -9.89
C GLN A 28 1.49 -8.99 -8.70
N PRO A 29 0.78 -7.85 -8.62
CA PRO A 29 0.85 -6.95 -7.48
C PRO A 29 0.15 -7.54 -6.25
N ALA A 30 0.73 -7.29 -5.07
CA ALA A 30 0.30 -7.85 -3.79
C ALA A 30 0.07 -9.38 -3.89
N PRO A 31 1.15 -10.15 -4.06
CA PRO A 31 1.03 -11.59 -4.28
C PRO A 31 0.57 -12.36 -3.03
N THR A 32 0.76 -11.78 -1.84
CA THR A 32 0.34 -12.33 -0.53
C THR A 32 -0.73 -11.46 0.13
N GLU A 33 -1.58 -12.08 0.96
CA GLU A 33 -2.68 -11.39 1.65
C GLU A 33 -2.17 -10.35 2.68
N GLU A 34 -0.99 -10.56 3.29
CA GLU A 34 -0.40 -9.61 4.23
C GLU A 34 -0.01 -8.28 3.56
N VAL A 35 0.61 -8.33 2.36
CA VAL A 35 0.95 -7.14 1.57
C VAL A 35 -0.30 -6.42 1.11
N LYS A 36 -1.35 -7.17 0.75
CA LYS A 36 -2.63 -6.62 0.31
C LYS A 36 -3.30 -5.82 1.43
N ALA A 37 -3.30 -6.32 2.66
CA ALA A 37 -3.82 -5.60 3.82
C ALA A 37 -3.01 -4.32 4.07
N TYR A 38 -1.68 -4.39 4.08
CA TYR A 38 -0.82 -3.21 4.23
C TYR A 38 -1.04 -2.17 3.12
N PHE A 39 -1.19 -2.61 1.87
CA PHE A 39 -1.40 -1.72 0.73
C PHE A 39 -2.78 -1.06 0.78
N ASP A 40 -3.84 -1.77 1.15
CA ASP A 40 -5.18 -1.18 1.28
C ASP A 40 -5.22 -0.13 2.41
N PHE A 41 -4.55 -0.41 3.55
CA PHE A 41 -4.39 0.57 4.63
C PHE A 41 -3.66 1.83 4.17
N ARG A 42 -2.54 1.68 3.44
CA ARG A 42 -1.78 2.83 2.94
C ARG A 42 -2.56 3.63 1.89
N ARG A 43 -3.27 2.93 0.99
CA ARG A 43 -4.05 3.55 -0.09
C ARG A 43 -5.22 4.39 0.43
N LYS A 44 -5.88 3.98 1.51
CA LYS A 44 -6.99 4.73 2.11
C LYS A 44 -6.55 5.91 2.97
N ARG A 45 -5.36 5.85 3.60
CA ARG A 45 -4.87 6.93 4.47
C ARG A 45 -4.31 8.12 3.69
N LEU A 46 -3.75 7.90 2.50
CA LEU A 46 -3.20 8.94 1.62
C LEU A 46 -4.23 10.02 1.19
N PRO A 47 -5.43 9.69 0.68
CA PRO A 47 -6.39 10.69 0.23
C PRO A 47 -6.95 11.54 1.37
N ILE A 48 -7.13 10.97 2.56
CA ILE A 48 -7.63 11.71 3.73
C ILE A 48 -6.66 12.83 4.11
N TYR A 49 -5.37 12.54 4.18
CA TYR A 49 -4.36 13.54 4.50
C TYR A 49 -4.28 14.65 3.43
N ILE A 50 -4.39 14.28 2.14
CA ILE A 50 -4.42 15.23 1.02
C ILE A 50 -5.64 16.15 1.13
N ILE A 51 -6.83 15.62 1.41
CA ILE A 51 -8.06 16.41 1.56
C ILE A 51 -7.92 17.40 2.73
N ILE A 52 -7.41 16.95 3.87
CA ILE A 52 -7.19 17.81 5.05
C ILE A 52 -6.23 18.97 4.73
N LEU A 53 -5.12 18.68 4.03
CA LEU A 53 -4.17 19.70 3.61
C LEU A 53 -4.81 20.72 2.65
N ILE A 54 -5.58 20.27 1.67
CA ILE A 54 -6.27 21.14 0.71
C ILE A 54 -7.26 22.06 1.44
N VAL A 55 -8.08 21.52 2.35
CA VAL A 55 -9.04 22.30 3.13
C VAL A 55 -8.32 23.35 3.98
N PHE A 56 -7.21 22.98 4.63
CA PHE A 56 -6.42 23.93 5.41
C PHE A 56 -5.87 25.08 4.55
N VAL A 57 -5.33 24.78 3.37
CA VAL A 57 -4.83 25.78 2.43
C VAL A 57 -5.96 26.71 1.96
N VAL A 58 -7.14 26.16 1.62
CA VAL A 58 -8.30 26.97 1.20
C VAL A 58 -8.78 27.90 2.32
N VAL A 59 -8.91 27.40 3.55
CA VAL A 59 -9.36 28.19 4.69
C VAL A 59 -8.38 29.32 5.01
N THR A 60 -7.08 29.01 5.04
CA THR A 60 -6.05 30.03 5.28
C THR A 60 -6.05 31.09 4.19
N TRP A 61 -6.27 30.72 2.93
CA TRP A 61 -6.38 31.66 1.82
C TRP A 61 -7.59 32.59 1.93
N ILE A 62 -8.77 32.04 2.28
CA ILE A 62 -10.01 32.83 2.49
C ILE A 62 -9.89 33.80 3.67
N VAL A 63 -9.16 33.42 4.73
CA VAL A 63 -9.02 34.26 5.93
C VAL A 63 -7.98 35.36 5.73
N LEU A 64 -6.93 35.09 4.94
CA LEU A 64 -5.82 36.03 4.73
C LEU A 64 -6.06 37.02 3.58
N PHE A 65 -7.07 36.82 2.74
CA PHE A 65 -7.35 37.61 1.54
C PHE A 65 -8.76 38.24 1.61
#